data_AF-A0AAD6AAD7-F1
#
_entry.id   AF-A0AAD6AAD7-F1
#
_cell.length_a   1.000
_cell.length_b   1.000
_cell.length_c   1.000
_cell.angle_alpha   90.00
_cell.angle_beta   90.00
_cell.angle_gamma   90.00
#
_symmetry.space_group_name_H-M   'P 1'
#
loop_
_entity.id
_entity.type
_entity.pdbx_description
1 polymer ?
#
loop_
_entity_poly.entity_id
_entity_poly.type
_entity_poly.pdbx_seq_one_letter_code
_entity_poly.pdbx_strand_id
1 'polypeptide(L)'
;MQDSLPQLLEHRRKELQERQATYRWVTWAPGIPRCIDAKTEADLPQDERFDNEKRSDFEHSLHYALLELSLKKLAIRFGKSWNDLEDFKRIFWKLRSPIAEYCMEHWKEDWFFGYQCMNGSNPRMIRIIRKLPENFPVVPNMVQSSMALGTHLDKELKAGNIYLLDYAIMDGIPTNTIRGRPQFIAAPLCLLYLHPDNGLMPIAIQLEQNPDRDTPIFLPSDPPLAWLMAKMWVRHSEFQVFQLLSHLLRTHLVVEVFCVSTLRQLPAVHPVYKLLSPHLRYTLEINCRGRTQLLSSNGIFKRVVSTGGDGLMILAQREYKVLTYRSLQPPNDFADRGVFQLPKYFYRDNSLMLWEAIHSFVSGIVGLYYQSDEDVTEDQELQAWFRDITQEGFTELPNFGLPSRLTLEELSTLLSVVIFIATAQHAATNNGQFDWCAWVPNTPCTMRHPPPADKDAVTMEMIMATLPDVSQSCVQMAITWHLGRAQPDAIPLGQYAEEHFTEGRAQEVIDRFRAELKEIEEQILGQNEGLELQYLFLLPSRVENSITI
;
A
#
# COMPACT_ATOMS: atom_id res chain seq x y z
N MET A 1 29.60 -19.61 9.95
CA MET A 1 30.54 -18.63 9.34
C MET A 1 31.92 -19.27 9.12
N GLN A 2 32.59 -18.99 7.99
CA GLN A 2 33.80 -19.70 7.55
C GLN A 2 35.14 -18.97 7.81
N ASP A 3 35.11 -17.70 8.24
CA ASP A 3 36.32 -16.94 8.48
C ASP A 3 37.04 -17.41 9.75
N SER A 4 38.23 -17.99 9.59
CA SER A 4 39.10 -18.40 10.70
C SER A 4 40.38 -17.56 10.80
N LEU A 5 40.68 -16.76 9.78
CA LEU A 5 41.87 -15.91 9.74
C LEU A 5 41.64 -14.63 10.56
N PRO A 6 42.53 -14.28 11.52
CA PRO A 6 42.36 -13.11 12.37
C PRO A 6 42.19 -11.78 11.61
N GLN A 7 42.82 -11.63 10.45
CA GLN A 7 42.72 -10.42 9.63
C GLN A 7 41.31 -10.22 9.05
N LEU A 8 40.65 -11.30 8.63
CA LEU A 8 39.29 -11.26 8.09
C LEU A 8 38.28 -10.97 9.20
N LEU A 9 38.44 -11.61 10.36
CA LEU A 9 37.63 -11.34 11.55
C LEU A 9 37.74 -9.88 12.01
N GLU A 10 38.96 -9.33 12.00
CA GLU A 10 39.19 -7.94 12.36
C GLU A 10 38.60 -6.95 11.34
N HIS A 11 38.72 -7.23 10.03
CA HIS A 11 38.08 -6.43 8.99
C HIS A 11 36.55 -6.40 9.18
N ARG A 12 35.94 -7.57 9.36
CA ARG A 12 34.50 -7.74 9.57
C ARG A 12 34.01 -6.99 10.82
N ARG A 13 34.76 -7.08 11.92
CA ARG A 13 34.47 -6.35 13.17
C ARG A 13 34.54 -4.82 12.97
N LYS A 14 35.56 -4.32 12.28
CA LYS A 14 35.72 -2.88 12.01
C LYS A 14 34.62 -2.35 11.11
N GLU A 15 34.27 -3.07 10.05
CA GLU A 15 33.18 -2.73 9.15
C GLU A 15 31.87 -2.55 9.94
N LEU A 16 31.50 -3.53 10.77
CA LEU A 16 30.29 -3.44 11.59
C LEU A 16 30.34 -2.27 12.58
N GLN A 17 31.48 -1.98 13.19
CA GLN A 17 31.63 -0.82 14.09
C GLN A 17 31.41 0.51 13.35
N GLU A 18 31.98 0.66 12.15
CA GLU A 18 31.80 1.84 11.32
C GLU A 18 30.34 1.98 10.86
N ARG A 19 29.71 0.87 10.44
CA ARG A 19 28.30 0.85 10.03
C ARG A 19 27.35 1.17 11.20
N GLN A 20 27.58 0.63 12.39
CA GLN A 20 26.76 0.93 13.57
C GLN A 20 26.89 2.40 14.03
N ALA A 21 28.04 3.04 13.79
CA ALA A 21 28.24 4.46 14.04
C ALA A 21 27.57 5.34 12.96
N THR A 22 27.53 4.86 11.72
CA THR A 22 26.98 5.57 10.56
C THR A 22 25.45 5.47 10.50
N TYR A 23 24.92 4.25 10.59
CA TYR A 23 23.50 3.94 10.51
C TYR A 23 22.93 3.84 11.91
N ARG A 24 22.29 4.90 12.40
CA ARG A 24 21.73 4.95 13.76
C ARG A 24 20.21 5.01 13.72
N TRP A 25 19.59 4.49 14.76
CA TRP A 25 18.15 4.54 14.92
C TRP A 25 17.69 5.84 15.55
N VAL A 26 16.61 6.43 15.03
CA VAL A 26 15.89 7.53 15.68
C VAL A 26 14.40 7.21 15.79
N THR A 27 13.75 7.74 16.82
CA THR A 27 12.29 7.74 16.93
C THR A 27 11.77 9.01 16.25
N TRP A 28 11.27 8.89 15.02
CA TRP A 28 10.68 10.04 14.32
C TRP A 28 9.39 10.52 14.99
N ALA A 29 8.53 9.58 15.41
CA ALA A 29 7.37 9.80 16.26
C ALA A 29 7.11 8.56 17.11
N PRO A 30 6.44 8.68 18.28
CA PRO A 30 6.07 7.53 19.09
C PRO A 30 4.96 6.71 18.41
N GLY A 31 4.86 5.44 18.77
CA GLY A 31 3.84 4.49 18.31
C GLY A 31 3.94 4.11 16.84
N ILE A 32 5.12 4.22 16.21
CA ILE A 32 5.40 3.81 14.83
C ILE A 32 6.82 3.17 14.77
N PRO A 33 7.19 2.45 13.70
CA PRO A 33 8.54 1.91 13.59
C PRO A 33 9.62 3.00 13.70
N ARG A 34 10.75 2.68 14.35
CA ARG A 34 11.92 3.55 14.30
C ARG A 34 12.50 3.58 12.90
N CYS A 35 13.26 4.63 12.60
CA CYS A 35 13.81 4.88 11.27
C CYS A 35 15.28 5.32 11.35
N ILE A 36 15.90 5.56 10.19
CA ILE A 36 17.27 6.09 10.12
C ILE A 36 17.36 7.48 10.78
N ASP A 37 18.43 7.71 11.54
CA ASP A 37 18.80 8.98 12.16
C ASP A 37 19.32 9.98 11.11
N ALA A 38 18.41 10.43 10.25
CA ALA A 38 18.62 11.45 9.25
C ALA A 38 17.41 12.39 9.22
N LYS A 39 17.65 13.69 9.32
CA LYS A 39 16.57 14.70 9.30
C LYS A 39 16.12 14.97 7.86
N THR A 40 17.06 14.93 6.94
CA THR A 40 16.87 15.12 5.50
C THR A 40 17.71 14.11 4.73
N GLU A 41 17.45 13.97 3.43
CA GLU A 41 18.27 13.17 2.52
C GLU A 41 19.76 13.59 2.51
N ALA A 42 20.06 14.84 2.83
CA ALA A 42 21.43 15.35 2.88
C ALA A 42 22.24 14.80 4.07
N ASP A 43 21.56 14.29 5.11
CA ASP A 43 22.20 13.68 6.28
C ASP A 43 22.52 12.19 6.06
N LEU A 44 22.03 11.59 4.97
CA LEU A 44 22.29 10.20 4.64
C LEU A 44 23.72 9.99 4.11
N PRO A 45 24.34 8.83 4.39
CA PRO A 45 25.56 8.42 3.72
C PRO A 45 25.39 8.45 2.20
N GLN A 46 26.48 8.75 1.48
CA GLN A 46 26.44 8.90 0.03
C GLN A 46 25.98 7.62 -0.68
N ASP A 47 26.26 6.44 -0.10
CA ASP A 47 25.88 5.13 -0.64
C ASP A 47 24.36 4.89 -0.62
N GLU A 48 23.64 5.57 0.27
CA GLU A 48 22.18 5.43 0.43
C GLU A 48 21.40 6.51 -0.32
N ARG A 49 22.12 7.45 -0.93
CA ARG A 49 21.50 8.57 -1.63
C ARG A 49 21.18 8.23 -3.08
N PHE A 50 20.17 8.89 -3.62
CA PHE A 50 19.83 8.84 -5.03
C PHE A 50 21.02 9.28 -5.87
N ASP A 51 21.24 8.56 -6.95
CA ASP A 51 22.15 8.98 -8.01
C ASP A 51 21.67 10.29 -8.62
N ASN A 52 22.59 11.04 -9.22
CA ASN A 52 22.30 12.36 -9.77
C ASN A 52 21.14 12.35 -10.77
N GLU A 53 21.07 11.31 -11.62
CA GLU A 53 20.01 11.14 -12.60
C GLU A 53 18.66 10.92 -11.93
N LYS A 54 18.57 9.97 -10.98
CA LYS A 54 17.37 9.72 -10.18
C LYS A 54 16.89 10.98 -9.46
N ARG A 55 17.79 11.67 -8.76
CA ARG A 55 17.47 12.91 -8.03
C ARG A 55 16.93 14.00 -8.95
N SER A 56 17.62 14.22 -10.08
CA SER A 56 17.21 15.20 -11.09
C SER A 56 15.82 14.88 -11.64
N ASP A 57 15.57 13.63 -12.01
CA ASP A 57 14.27 13.18 -12.50
C ASP A 57 13.16 13.30 -11.44
N PHE A 58 13.44 12.91 -10.19
CA PHE A 58 12.51 13.07 -9.07
C PHE A 58 12.11 14.54 -8.87
N GLU A 59 13.08 15.44 -8.76
CA GLU A 59 12.81 16.87 -8.55
C GLU A 59 12.11 17.51 -9.76
N HIS A 60 12.56 17.23 -10.98
CA HIS A 60 11.99 17.83 -12.18
C HIS A 60 10.58 17.31 -12.48
N SER A 61 10.31 16.02 -12.29
CA SER A 61 8.99 15.44 -12.54
C SER A 61 7.92 16.03 -11.61
N LEU A 62 8.24 16.23 -10.33
CA LEU A 62 7.33 16.87 -9.37
C LEU A 62 7.04 18.33 -9.77
N HIS A 63 8.08 19.09 -10.11
CA HIS A 63 7.91 20.47 -10.59
C HIS A 63 7.08 20.52 -11.87
N TYR A 64 7.34 19.64 -12.83
CA TYR A 64 6.59 19.53 -14.08
C TYR A 64 5.11 19.25 -13.82
N ALA A 65 4.80 18.26 -12.98
CA ALA A 65 3.42 17.90 -12.63
C ALA A 65 2.69 19.08 -11.96
N LEU A 66 3.34 19.73 -11.00
CA LEU A 66 2.77 20.89 -10.31
C LEU A 66 2.60 22.10 -11.24
N LEU A 67 3.55 22.37 -12.14
CA LEU A 67 3.47 23.47 -13.11
C LEU A 67 2.37 23.25 -14.14
N GLU A 68 2.32 22.08 -14.77
CA GLU A 68 1.25 21.71 -15.71
C GLU A 68 -0.13 21.87 -15.05
N LEU A 69 -0.28 21.45 -13.79
CA LEU A 69 -1.55 21.56 -13.07
C LEU A 69 -1.82 22.98 -12.53
N SER A 70 -0.79 23.78 -12.25
CA SER A 70 -0.93 25.19 -11.86
C SER A 70 -1.32 26.09 -13.03
N LEU A 71 -0.78 25.84 -14.23
CA LEU A 71 -1.23 26.48 -15.47
C LEU A 71 -2.71 26.16 -15.77
N LYS A 72 -3.14 24.94 -15.45
CA LYS A 72 -4.56 24.54 -15.53
C LYS A 72 -5.42 25.25 -14.49
N LYS A 73 -4.94 25.45 -13.26
CA LYS A 73 -5.62 26.26 -12.24
C LYS A 73 -5.80 27.73 -12.66
N LEU A 74 -4.88 28.27 -13.46
CA LEU A 74 -5.00 29.61 -14.04
C LEU A 74 -6.04 29.64 -15.19
N ALA A 75 -6.12 28.59 -16.01
CA ALA A 75 -7.12 28.45 -17.06
C ALA A 75 -8.55 28.17 -16.53
N ILE A 76 -8.65 27.41 -15.42
CA ILE A 76 -9.89 27.02 -14.75
C ILE A 76 -10.07 27.92 -13.52
N ARG A 77 -10.55 29.16 -13.76
CA ARG A 77 -10.82 30.25 -12.80
C ARG A 77 -10.45 30.02 -11.31
N PHE A 78 -9.59 30.90 -10.79
CA PHE A 78 -9.31 31.22 -9.38
C PHE A 78 -10.21 30.54 -8.31
N GLY A 79 -9.71 29.45 -7.71
CA GLY A 79 -10.03 29.03 -6.34
C GLY A 79 -11.47 28.59 -6.04
N LYS A 80 -12.30 28.31 -7.05
CA LYS A 80 -13.68 27.83 -6.87
C LYS A 80 -13.74 26.30 -6.74
N SER A 81 -14.86 25.79 -6.21
CA SER A 81 -15.28 24.39 -6.39
C SER A 81 -15.55 24.11 -7.88
N TRP A 82 -15.46 22.85 -8.28
CA TRP A 82 -15.98 22.37 -9.55
C TRP A 82 -17.50 22.61 -9.65
N ASN A 83 -18.02 22.98 -10.82
CA ASN A 83 -19.47 23.26 -10.97
C ASN A 83 -20.25 21.99 -11.34
N ASP A 84 -19.61 21.06 -12.04
CA ASP A 84 -20.16 19.75 -12.38
C ASP A 84 -19.05 18.68 -12.40
N LEU A 85 -19.46 17.42 -12.51
CA LEU A 85 -18.54 16.27 -12.58
C LEU A 85 -17.70 16.26 -13.86
N GLU A 86 -18.21 16.82 -14.96
CA GLU A 86 -17.52 16.87 -16.25
C GLU A 86 -16.33 17.85 -16.22
N ASP A 87 -16.37 18.86 -15.34
CA ASP A 87 -15.24 19.77 -15.14
C ASP A 87 -13.99 19.05 -14.61
N PHE A 88 -14.11 17.95 -13.85
CA PHE A 88 -12.95 17.14 -13.43
C PHE A 88 -12.20 16.55 -14.63
N LYS A 89 -12.89 16.28 -15.75
CA LYS A 89 -12.26 15.81 -17.00
C LYS A 89 -11.29 16.85 -17.56
N ARG A 90 -11.51 18.14 -17.27
CA ARG A 90 -10.66 19.24 -17.76
C ARG A 90 -9.27 19.26 -17.13
N ILE A 91 -8.99 18.45 -16.10
CA ILE A 91 -7.64 18.34 -15.54
C ILE A 91 -6.76 17.39 -16.39
N PHE A 92 -7.38 16.44 -17.11
CA PHE A 92 -6.73 15.44 -17.97
C PHE A 92 -6.39 15.99 -19.36
N TRP A 93 -5.32 16.77 -19.47
CA TRP A 93 -4.83 17.24 -20.79
C TRP A 93 -3.76 16.32 -21.36
N LYS A 94 -2.56 16.29 -20.77
CA LYS A 94 -1.42 15.50 -21.25
C LYS A 94 -1.15 14.21 -20.46
N LEU A 95 -1.45 14.21 -19.16
CA LEU A 95 -1.32 13.02 -18.32
C LEU A 95 -2.56 12.16 -18.54
N ARG A 96 -2.38 11.01 -19.17
CA ARG A 96 -3.45 10.06 -19.48
C ARG A 96 -3.06 8.68 -19.02
N SER A 97 -4.06 7.93 -18.60
CA SER A 97 -3.97 6.51 -18.29
C SER A 97 -5.24 5.84 -18.82
N PRO A 98 -5.14 4.72 -19.54
CA PRO A 98 -6.31 3.96 -19.97
C PRO A 98 -7.20 3.56 -18.79
N ILE A 99 -6.61 3.19 -17.64
CA ILE A 99 -7.36 2.85 -16.43
C ILE A 99 -8.04 4.08 -15.83
N ALA A 100 -7.39 5.25 -15.85
CA ALA A 100 -8.02 6.48 -15.38
C ALA A 100 -9.20 6.92 -16.26
N GLU A 101 -9.08 6.77 -17.59
CA GLU A 101 -10.17 6.99 -18.54
C GLU A 101 -11.32 5.99 -18.31
N TYR A 102 -10.99 4.71 -18.10
CA TYR A 102 -11.95 3.68 -17.72
C TYR A 102 -12.67 4.00 -16.40
N CYS A 103 -11.93 4.45 -15.38
CA CYS A 103 -12.49 4.90 -14.10
C CYS A 103 -13.49 6.04 -14.31
N MET A 104 -13.13 7.03 -15.14
CA MET A 104 -14.00 8.18 -15.43
C MET A 104 -15.34 7.76 -16.04
N GLU A 105 -15.36 6.69 -16.83
CA GLU A 105 -16.58 6.15 -17.45
C GLU A 105 -17.39 5.31 -16.45
N HIS A 106 -16.75 4.44 -15.68
CA HIS A 106 -17.42 3.40 -14.90
C HIS A 106 -17.53 3.65 -13.38
N TRP A 107 -16.94 4.71 -12.81
CA TRP A 107 -16.89 4.93 -11.35
C TRP A 107 -18.26 4.99 -10.64
N LYS A 108 -19.35 5.27 -11.37
CA LYS A 108 -20.70 5.27 -10.81
C LYS A 108 -21.32 3.88 -10.73
N GLU A 109 -20.75 2.89 -11.40
CA GLU A 109 -21.28 1.54 -11.52
C GLU A 109 -20.90 0.68 -10.30
N ASP A 110 -21.85 -0.09 -9.79
CA ASP A 110 -21.67 -0.87 -8.55
C ASP A 110 -20.71 -2.05 -8.75
N TRP A 111 -20.74 -2.71 -9.90
CA TRP A 111 -19.80 -3.80 -10.20
C TRP A 111 -18.36 -3.28 -10.24
N PHE A 112 -18.15 -2.06 -10.73
CA PHE A 112 -16.81 -1.46 -10.83
C PHE A 112 -16.30 -1.00 -9.45
N PHE A 113 -17.20 -0.51 -8.59
CA PHE A 113 -16.88 -0.31 -7.18
C PHE A 113 -16.41 -1.62 -6.51
N GLY A 114 -17.15 -2.72 -6.71
CA GLY A 114 -16.77 -4.03 -6.19
C GLY A 114 -15.48 -4.58 -6.80
N TYR A 115 -15.27 -4.40 -8.10
CA TYR A 115 -14.01 -4.76 -8.79
C TYR A 115 -12.80 -4.09 -8.12
N GLN A 116 -12.89 -2.80 -7.81
CA GLN A 116 -11.80 -2.06 -7.18
C GLN A 116 -11.48 -2.54 -5.76
N CYS A 117 -12.41 -3.20 -5.06
CA CYS A 117 -12.14 -3.82 -3.76
C CYS A 117 -11.18 -5.02 -3.87
N MET A 118 -11.06 -5.60 -5.07
CA MET A 118 -10.20 -6.75 -5.36
C MET A 118 -8.98 -6.36 -6.22
N ASN A 119 -9.13 -5.39 -7.13
CA ASN A 119 -8.14 -5.14 -8.18
C ASN A 119 -7.83 -3.64 -8.33
N GLY A 120 -8.29 -2.80 -7.41
CA GLY A 120 -8.03 -1.36 -7.39
C GLY A 120 -6.71 -0.99 -6.71
N SER A 121 -6.61 0.26 -6.26
CA SER A 121 -5.40 0.80 -5.62
C SER A 121 -5.07 0.19 -4.24
N ASN A 122 -6.08 -0.30 -3.51
CA ASN A 122 -5.90 -0.91 -2.19
C ASN A 122 -6.67 -2.23 -2.07
N PRO A 123 -6.23 -3.28 -2.78
CA PRO A 123 -6.95 -4.53 -2.89
C PRO A 123 -6.80 -5.42 -1.64
N ARG A 124 -6.85 -4.85 -0.43
CA ARG A 124 -6.59 -5.55 0.85
C ARG A 124 -7.78 -5.54 1.83
N MET A 125 -8.66 -4.55 1.76
CA MET A 125 -9.64 -4.32 2.83
C MET A 125 -10.76 -5.35 2.89
N ILE A 126 -11.05 -6.01 1.76
CA ILE A 126 -12.15 -6.98 1.67
C ILE A 126 -11.89 -8.24 2.51
N ARG A 127 -12.90 -8.63 3.29
CA ARG A 127 -12.95 -9.90 4.02
C ARG A 127 -14.31 -10.55 3.92
N ILE A 128 -14.37 -11.87 4.01
CA ILE A 128 -15.63 -12.61 4.11
C ILE A 128 -16.23 -12.45 5.52
N ILE A 129 -17.56 -12.40 5.61
CA ILE A 129 -18.26 -12.47 6.89
C ILE A 129 -19.34 -13.56 6.88
N ARG A 130 -19.52 -14.19 8.04
CA ARG A 130 -20.58 -15.21 8.26
C ARG A 130 -21.67 -14.70 9.20
N LYS A 131 -21.45 -13.55 9.83
CA LYS A 131 -22.36 -12.84 10.72
C LYS A 131 -22.13 -11.34 10.53
N LEU A 132 -23.21 -10.56 10.51
CA LEU A 132 -23.12 -9.11 10.48
C LEU A 132 -22.48 -8.58 11.79
N PRO A 133 -21.64 -7.52 11.72
CA PRO A 133 -21.22 -6.78 12.89
C PRO A 133 -22.43 -6.23 13.67
N GLU A 134 -22.35 -6.20 15.00
CA GLU A 134 -23.47 -5.74 15.84
C GLU A 134 -23.79 -4.27 15.63
N ASN A 135 -22.76 -3.48 15.27
CA ASN A 135 -22.88 -2.07 14.94
C ASN A 135 -23.30 -1.80 13.48
N PHE A 136 -23.68 -2.83 12.72
CA PHE A 136 -24.19 -2.71 11.35
C PHE A 136 -25.57 -3.38 11.20
N PRO A 137 -26.66 -2.71 11.61
CA PRO A 137 -27.99 -3.31 11.74
C PRO A 137 -28.73 -3.46 10.39
N VAL A 138 -28.07 -4.04 9.38
CA VAL A 138 -28.68 -4.44 8.10
C VAL A 138 -29.64 -5.60 8.35
N VAL A 139 -30.89 -5.47 7.92
CA VAL A 139 -31.87 -6.57 7.96
C VAL A 139 -32.12 -7.15 6.56
N PRO A 140 -32.49 -8.44 6.41
CA PRO A 140 -32.62 -9.09 5.11
C PRO A 140 -33.48 -8.34 4.09
N ASN A 141 -34.60 -7.75 4.53
CA ASN A 141 -35.50 -6.99 3.65
C ASN A 141 -34.85 -5.76 3.00
N MET A 142 -33.85 -5.15 3.64
CA MET A 142 -33.17 -3.96 3.10
C MET A 142 -32.41 -4.28 1.81
N VAL A 143 -31.73 -5.42 1.79
CA VAL A 143 -30.80 -5.78 0.70
C VAL A 143 -31.42 -6.76 -0.29
N GLN A 144 -32.62 -7.28 -0.02
CA GLN A 144 -33.26 -8.33 -0.83
C GLN A 144 -33.35 -7.98 -2.32
N SER A 145 -33.55 -6.69 -2.65
CA SER A 145 -33.62 -6.22 -4.05
C SER A 145 -32.28 -6.29 -4.80
N SER A 146 -31.16 -6.34 -4.08
CA SER A 146 -29.80 -6.44 -4.61
C SER A 146 -29.28 -7.88 -4.68
N MET A 147 -30.09 -8.85 -4.25
CA MET A 147 -29.72 -10.27 -4.19
C MET A 147 -30.32 -11.07 -5.35
N ALA A 148 -29.67 -12.17 -5.71
CA ALA A 148 -30.17 -13.07 -6.75
C ALA A 148 -31.51 -13.73 -6.36
N LEU A 149 -32.30 -14.09 -7.36
CA LEU A 149 -33.60 -14.74 -7.16
C LEU A 149 -33.45 -16.06 -6.38
N GLY A 150 -34.35 -16.30 -5.42
CA GLY A 150 -34.35 -17.54 -4.62
C GLY A 150 -33.33 -17.59 -3.48
N THR A 151 -32.74 -16.44 -3.12
CA THR A 151 -31.87 -16.32 -1.95
C THR A 151 -32.24 -15.12 -1.05
N HIS A 152 -31.58 -15.02 0.10
CA HIS A 152 -31.72 -13.94 1.08
C HIS A 152 -30.45 -13.84 1.92
N LEU A 153 -30.28 -12.74 2.66
CA LEU A 153 -29.04 -12.40 3.36
C LEU A 153 -28.49 -13.52 4.26
N ASP A 154 -29.34 -14.12 5.11
CA ASP A 154 -28.91 -15.18 6.03
C ASP A 154 -28.40 -16.44 5.31
N LYS A 155 -28.97 -16.76 4.15
CA LYS A 155 -28.53 -17.89 3.32
C LYS A 155 -27.16 -17.59 2.70
N GLU A 156 -26.97 -16.38 2.18
CA GLU A 156 -25.69 -15.98 1.57
C GLU A 156 -24.55 -15.77 2.58
N LEU A 157 -24.86 -15.32 3.80
CA LEU A 157 -23.91 -15.30 4.92
C LEU A 157 -23.41 -16.71 5.25
N LYS A 158 -24.34 -17.68 5.33
CA LYS A 158 -23.99 -19.10 5.56
C LYS A 158 -23.23 -19.70 4.39
N ALA A 159 -23.58 -19.35 3.16
CA ALA A 159 -22.90 -19.82 1.95
C ALA A 159 -21.49 -19.23 1.82
N GLY A 160 -21.27 -18.00 2.27
CA GLY A 160 -19.97 -17.33 2.22
C GLY A 160 -19.82 -16.39 1.05
N ASN A 161 -20.93 -15.82 0.60
CA ASN A 161 -20.98 -14.92 -0.53
C ASN A 161 -21.11 -13.46 -0.08
N ILE A 162 -21.01 -13.18 1.22
CA ILE A 162 -21.12 -11.85 1.80
C ILE A 162 -19.76 -11.41 2.34
N TYR A 163 -19.35 -10.21 1.95
CA TYR A 163 -18.08 -9.60 2.26
C TYR A 163 -18.28 -8.25 2.94
N LEU A 164 -17.26 -7.79 3.66
CA LEU A 164 -17.28 -6.54 4.39
C LEU A 164 -15.99 -5.75 4.10
N LEU A 165 -16.16 -4.46 3.85
CA LEU A 165 -15.12 -3.46 4.10
C LEU A 165 -15.47 -2.76 5.40
N ASP A 166 -14.53 -2.77 6.35
CA ASP A 166 -14.70 -2.13 7.64
C ASP A 166 -13.56 -1.13 7.87
N TYR A 167 -13.92 0.15 7.91
CA TYR A 167 -13.00 1.26 8.13
C TYR A 167 -13.03 1.76 9.57
N ALA A 168 -13.37 0.92 10.55
CA ALA A 168 -13.37 1.26 11.99
C ALA A 168 -12.07 1.92 12.47
N ILE A 169 -10.93 1.61 11.83
CA ILE A 169 -9.64 2.23 12.15
C ILE A 169 -9.64 3.76 11.98
N MET A 170 -10.54 4.29 11.15
CA MET A 170 -10.74 5.71 10.88
C MET A 170 -11.63 6.42 11.92
N ASP A 171 -12.31 5.67 12.80
CA ASP A 171 -13.30 6.23 13.71
C ASP A 171 -12.69 7.19 14.73
N GLY A 172 -13.25 8.40 14.84
CA GLY A 172 -12.73 9.45 15.72
C GLY A 172 -11.30 9.94 15.38
N ILE A 173 -10.79 9.71 14.17
CA ILE A 173 -9.53 10.32 13.73
C ILE A 173 -9.71 11.85 13.61
N PRO A 174 -8.83 12.67 14.22
CA PRO A 174 -8.88 14.11 14.07
C PRO A 174 -8.79 14.55 12.60
N THR A 175 -9.67 15.45 12.20
CA THR A 175 -9.72 15.95 10.83
C THR A 175 -8.80 17.14 10.63
N ASN A 176 -8.31 17.29 9.41
CA ASN A 176 -7.48 18.42 9.01
C ASN A 176 -8.31 19.70 8.88
N THR A 177 -7.63 20.84 9.01
CA THR A 177 -8.15 22.16 8.63
C THR A 177 -7.28 22.72 7.51
N ILE A 178 -7.86 22.91 6.34
CA ILE A 178 -7.15 23.34 5.13
C ILE A 178 -7.60 24.76 4.79
N ARG A 179 -6.67 25.71 4.81
CA ARG A 179 -6.93 27.14 4.56
C ARG A 179 -8.10 27.69 5.41
N GLY A 180 -8.14 27.31 6.68
CA GLY A 180 -9.17 27.72 7.63
C GLY A 180 -10.52 27.03 7.46
N ARG A 181 -10.64 26.01 6.59
CA ARG A 181 -11.86 25.23 6.40
C ARG A 181 -11.71 23.82 7.00
N PRO A 182 -12.63 23.37 7.87
CA PRO A 182 -12.60 22.01 8.38
C PRO A 182 -12.78 21.02 7.23
N GLN A 183 -12.03 19.93 7.27
CA GLN A 183 -12.26 18.75 6.43
C GLN A 183 -12.97 17.68 7.26
N PHE A 184 -13.45 16.65 6.59
CA PHE A 184 -14.27 15.61 7.19
C PHE A 184 -13.73 14.21 6.83
N ILE A 185 -14.00 13.27 7.73
CA ILE A 185 -13.64 11.85 7.64
C ILE A 185 -14.89 11.06 8.04
N ALA A 186 -15.09 9.92 7.37
CA ALA A 186 -16.06 8.90 7.74
C ALA A 186 -15.32 7.62 8.19
N ALA A 187 -16.04 6.70 8.83
CA ALA A 187 -15.52 5.38 9.20
C ALA A 187 -16.51 4.29 8.74
N PRO A 188 -16.67 4.11 7.42
CA PRO A 188 -17.77 3.33 6.89
C PRO A 188 -17.67 1.82 7.11
N LEU A 189 -18.84 1.19 7.10
CA LEU A 189 -19.05 -0.24 6.91
C LEU A 189 -19.74 -0.44 5.56
N CYS A 190 -19.13 -1.21 4.67
CA CYS A 190 -19.69 -1.51 3.34
C CYS A 190 -19.89 -3.02 3.19
N LEU A 191 -21.15 -3.43 3.07
CA LEU A 191 -21.54 -4.81 2.82
C LEU A 191 -21.51 -5.08 1.31
N LEU A 192 -20.86 -6.16 0.90
CA LEU A 192 -20.82 -6.60 -0.50
C LEU A 192 -21.37 -8.02 -0.64
N TYR A 193 -22.00 -8.29 -1.77
CA TYR A 193 -22.50 -9.59 -2.16
C TYR A 193 -21.81 -10.06 -3.43
N LEU A 194 -21.25 -11.27 -3.42
CA LEU A 194 -20.79 -11.95 -4.62
C LEU A 194 -22.01 -12.48 -5.38
N HIS A 195 -22.56 -11.62 -6.25
CA HIS A 195 -23.67 -11.95 -7.11
C HIS A 195 -23.22 -12.95 -8.20
N PRO A 196 -23.99 -14.02 -8.47
CA PRO A 196 -23.61 -15.03 -9.46
C PRO A 196 -23.39 -14.44 -10.87
N ASP A 197 -24.26 -13.51 -11.28
CA ASP A 197 -24.19 -12.91 -12.62
C ASP A 197 -23.34 -11.62 -12.72
N ASN A 198 -23.30 -10.82 -11.65
CA ASN A 198 -22.74 -9.46 -11.68
C ASN A 198 -21.38 -9.35 -10.96
N GLY A 199 -20.90 -10.44 -10.37
CA GLY A 199 -19.70 -10.42 -9.54
C GLY A 199 -19.94 -9.73 -8.20
N LEU A 200 -18.88 -9.15 -7.64
CA LEU A 200 -18.94 -8.53 -6.32
C LEU A 200 -19.64 -7.16 -6.39
N MET A 201 -20.72 -6.98 -5.64
CA MET A 201 -21.57 -5.79 -5.67
C MET A 201 -21.74 -5.19 -4.25
N PRO A 202 -21.58 -3.87 -4.05
CA PRO A 202 -22.00 -3.22 -2.80
C PRO A 202 -23.53 -3.27 -2.65
N ILE A 203 -24.02 -3.65 -1.47
CA ILE A 203 -25.45 -3.82 -1.19
C ILE A 203 -25.96 -2.99 0.00
N ALA A 204 -25.06 -2.55 0.88
CA ALA A 204 -25.39 -1.62 1.97
C ALA A 204 -24.16 -0.85 2.43
N ILE A 205 -24.31 0.42 2.78
CA ILE A 205 -23.24 1.27 3.31
C ILE A 205 -23.76 2.03 4.53
N GLN A 206 -23.07 1.93 5.67
CA GLN A 206 -23.22 2.83 6.81
C GLN A 206 -21.95 3.69 6.91
N LEU A 207 -22.07 5.00 7.05
CA LEU A 207 -20.90 5.90 6.99
C LEU A 207 -20.18 6.10 8.33
N GLU A 208 -20.78 5.65 9.42
CA GLU A 208 -20.27 5.78 10.79
C GLU A 208 -20.26 4.44 11.51
N GLN A 209 -19.42 4.30 12.53
CA GLN A 209 -19.29 3.06 13.30
C GLN A 209 -20.34 2.89 14.40
N ASN A 210 -20.95 3.97 14.88
CA ASN A 210 -21.91 3.92 15.98
C ASN A 210 -23.32 4.13 15.42
N PRO A 211 -24.14 3.07 15.30
CA PRO A 211 -25.51 3.23 14.82
C PRO A 211 -26.35 3.93 15.88
N ASP A 212 -26.87 5.11 15.55
CA ASP A 212 -27.98 5.72 16.28
C ASP A 212 -29.24 5.81 15.39
N ARG A 213 -30.32 6.40 15.92
CA ARG A 213 -31.60 6.50 15.19
C ARG A 213 -31.49 7.33 13.91
N ASP A 214 -30.46 8.17 13.82
CA ASP A 214 -30.25 9.17 12.77
C ASP A 214 -29.09 8.80 11.84
N THR A 215 -28.47 7.62 12.02
CA THR A 215 -27.40 7.11 11.13
C THR A 215 -27.99 6.31 9.97
N PRO A 216 -28.09 6.87 8.75
CA PRO A 216 -28.67 6.15 7.62
C PRO A 216 -27.78 5.00 7.14
N ILE A 217 -28.40 3.85 6.85
CA ILE A 217 -27.79 2.80 6.03
C ILE A 217 -28.22 3.02 4.59
N PHE A 218 -27.30 3.44 3.74
CA PHE A 218 -27.50 3.67 2.30
C PHE A 218 -27.59 2.34 1.55
N LEU A 219 -28.49 2.27 0.57
CA LEU A 219 -28.79 1.09 -0.24
C LEU A 219 -28.76 1.47 -1.74
N PRO A 220 -28.48 0.52 -2.64
CA PRO A 220 -28.59 0.75 -4.08
C PRO A 220 -29.98 1.22 -4.56
N SER A 221 -31.02 0.96 -3.78
CA SER A 221 -32.41 1.35 -4.05
C SER A 221 -32.78 2.77 -3.57
N ASP A 222 -31.88 3.46 -2.85
CA ASP A 222 -32.07 4.84 -2.42
C ASP A 222 -31.99 5.83 -3.61
N PRO A 223 -32.31 7.13 -3.43
CA PRO A 223 -32.08 8.13 -4.46
C PRO A 223 -30.67 8.03 -5.07
N PRO A 224 -30.52 8.05 -6.42
CA PRO A 224 -29.25 7.71 -7.07
C PRO A 224 -28.04 8.52 -6.58
N LEU A 225 -28.25 9.80 -6.24
CA LEU A 225 -27.19 10.67 -5.73
C LEU A 225 -26.81 10.36 -4.27
N ALA A 226 -27.76 9.91 -3.44
CA ALA A 226 -27.47 9.47 -2.08
C ALA A 226 -26.60 8.20 -2.09
N TRP A 227 -26.96 7.22 -2.92
CA TRP A 227 -26.15 6.01 -3.09
C TRP A 227 -24.76 6.33 -3.64
N LEU A 228 -24.67 7.21 -4.64
CA LEU A 228 -23.39 7.64 -5.21
C LEU A 228 -22.51 8.34 -4.16
N MET A 229 -23.09 9.24 -3.36
CA MET A 229 -22.40 9.94 -2.28
C MET A 229 -21.88 8.98 -1.21
N ALA A 230 -22.68 7.98 -0.81
CA ALA A 230 -22.25 6.96 0.13
C ALA A 230 -21.03 6.17 -0.38
N LYS A 231 -21.04 5.77 -1.67
CA LYS A 231 -19.87 5.12 -2.30
C LYS A 231 -18.65 6.04 -2.31
N MET A 232 -18.80 7.33 -2.62
CA MET A 232 -17.69 8.30 -2.56
C MET A 232 -17.05 8.39 -1.17
N TRP A 233 -17.85 8.32 -0.10
CA TRP A 233 -17.32 8.30 1.27
C TRP A 233 -16.56 7.01 1.62
N VAL A 234 -17.00 5.87 1.09
CA VAL A 234 -16.21 4.62 1.20
C VAL A 234 -14.89 4.77 0.44
N ARG A 235 -14.92 5.32 -0.78
CA ARG A 235 -13.72 5.57 -1.57
C ARG A 235 -12.78 6.63 -0.95
N HIS A 236 -13.32 7.62 -0.26
CA HIS A 236 -12.56 8.58 0.55
C HIS A 236 -11.80 7.88 1.67
N SER A 237 -12.50 7.04 2.44
CA SER A 237 -11.93 6.28 3.56
C SER A 237 -10.88 5.30 3.06
N GLU A 238 -11.15 4.65 1.93
CA GLU A 238 -10.19 3.82 1.21
C GLU A 238 -8.94 4.59 0.84
N PHE A 239 -9.03 5.81 0.30
CA PHE A 239 -7.85 6.62 0.00
C PHE A 239 -6.99 6.90 1.25
N GLN A 240 -7.62 7.18 2.40
CA GLN A 240 -6.87 7.44 3.64
C GLN A 240 -6.10 6.20 4.10
N VAL A 241 -6.78 5.04 4.15
CA VAL A 241 -6.19 3.76 4.55
C VAL A 241 -5.14 3.29 3.56
N PHE A 242 -5.44 3.39 2.27
CA PHE A 242 -4.54 3.07 1.18
C PHE A 242 -3.19 3.80 1.33
N GLN A 243 -3.22 5.13 1.37
CA GLN A 243 -2.02 5.94 1.33
C GLN A 243 -1.18 5.81 2.60
N LEU A 244 -1.83 5.82 3.78
CA LEU A 244 -1.11 5.85 5.05
C LEU A 244 -0.77 4.47 5.60
N LEU A 245 -1.65 3.49 5.40
CA LEU A 245 -1.52 2.19 6.03
C LEU A 245 -0.98 1.17 5.03
N SER A 246 -1.72 0.88 3.97
CA SER A 246 -1.35 -0.15 3.00
C SER A 246 -0.07 0.18 2.22
N HIS A 247 0.12 1.45 1.88
CA HIS A 247 1.30 1.95 1.19
C HIS A 247 2.38 2.35 2.22
N LEU A 248 2.30 3.55 2.82
CA LEU A 248 3.38 4.07 3.67
C LEU A 248 3.79 3.13 4.83
N LEU A 249 2.89 2.79 5.76
CA LEU A 249 3.30 2.04 6.95
C LEU A 249 3.72 0.60 6.60
N ARG A 250 2.89 -0.11 5.84
CA ARG A 250 3.05 -1.56 5.60
C ARG A 250 4.10 -1.88 4.53
N THR A 251 4.54 -0.91 3.72
CA THR A 251 5.69 -1.07 2.82
C THR A 251 6.88 -0.25 3.27
N HIS A 252 6.88 1.05 3.03
CA HIS A 252 8.02 1.95 3.27
C HIS A 252 8.60 1.82 4.68
N LEU A 253 7.77 1.97 5.72
CA LEU A 253 8.27 2.00 7.10
C LEU A 253 8.67 0.61 7.61
N VAL A 254 7.99 -0.45 7.16
CA VAL A 254 8.38 -1.83 7.47
C VAL A 254 9.72 -2.17 6.82
N VAL A 255 9.91 -1.88 5.52
CA VAL A 255 11.16 -2.20 4.80
C VAL A 255 12.32 -1.35 5.31
N GLU A 256 12.08 -0.10 5.70
CA GLU A 256 13.11 0.74 6.31
C GLU A 256 13.68 0.12 7.59
N VAL A 257 12.85 -0.56 8.40
CA VAL A 257 13.36 -1.27 9.57
C VAL A 257 14.39 -2.32 9.17
N PHE A 258 14.05 -3.16 8.19
CA PHE A 258 14.97 -4.18 7.69
C PHE A 258 16.19 -3.59 6.99
N CYS A 259 16.04 -2.44 6.34
CA CYS A 259 17.13 -1.71 5.71
C CYS A 259 18.18 -1.28 6.74
N VAL A 260 17.75 -0.54 7.76
CA VAL A 260 18.63 -0.02 8.81
C VAL A 260 19.29 -1.17 9.58
N SER A 261 18.55 -2.23 9.95
CA SER A 261 19.14 -3.39 10.62
C SER A 261 20.14 -4.14 9.74
N THR A 262 19.86 -4.33 8.45
CA THR A 262 20.77 -4.99 7.51
C THR A 262 22.08 -4.22 7.40
N LEU A 263 22.01 -2.91 7.22
CA LEU A 263 23.19 -2.04 7.14
C LEU A 263 23.97 -2.05 8.47
N ARG A 264 23.30 -2.10 9.62
CA ARG A 264 23.96 -2.07 10.94
C ARG A 264 24.62 -3.38 11.36
N GLN A 265 24.02 -4.51 11.02
CA GLN A 265 24.33 -5.78 11.68
C GLN A 265 24.92 -6.83 10.75
N LEU A 266 24.81 -6.66 9.42
CA LEU A 266 25.33 -7.61 8.45
C LEU A 266 26.45 -6.95 7.62
N PRO A 267 27.69 -7.48 7.67
CA PRO A 267 28.79 -6.97 6.84
C PRO A 267 28.55 -7.31 5.36
N ALA A 268 29.19 -6.58 4.43
CA ALA A 268 28.97 -6.71 3.00
C ALA A 268 29.23 -8.12 2.43
N VAL A 269 30.08 -8.89 3.12
CA VAL A 269 30.40 -10.28 2.77
C VAL A 269 29.30 -11.28 3.18
N HIS A 270 28.41 -10.92 4.11
CA HIS A 270 27.39 -11.82 4.65
C HIS A 270 26.36 -12.20 3.57
N PRO A 271 25.98 -13.48 3.41
CA PRO A 271 25.06 -13.91 2.36
C PRO A 271 23.69 -13.22 2.44
N VAL A 272 23.16 -13.01 3.66
CA VAL A 272 21.90 -12.25 3.85
C VAL A 272 22.04 -10.78 3.44
N TYR A 273 23.20 -10.14 3.66
CA TYR A 273 23.44 -8.78 3.15
C TYR A 273 23.42 -8.77 1.62
N LYS A 274 24.16 -9.69 1.00
CA LYS A 274 24.23 -9.82 -0.48
C LYS A 274 22.86 -10.05 -1.10
N LEU A 275 22.01 -10.85 -0.43
CA LEU A 275 20.65 -11.13 -0.85
C LEU A 275 19.73 -9.90 -0.72
N LEU A 276 19.76 -9.20 0.42
CA LEU A 276 18.83 -8.09 0.67
C LEU A 276 19.25 -6.77 0.03
N SER A 277 20.55 -6.51 -0.15
CA SER A 277 21.07 -5.22 -0.64
C SER A 277 20.35 -4.69 -1.89
N PRO A 278 20.13 -5.48 -2.97
CA PRO A 278 19.39 -5.01 -4.15
C PRO A 278 17.94 -4.62 -3.86
N HIS A 279 17.35 -5.18 -2.81
CA HIS A 279 15.96 -4.97 -2.40
C HIS A 279 15.78 -3.81 -1.41
N LEU A 280 16.87 -3.16 -1.01
CA LEU A 280 16.86 -2.06 -0.05
C LEU A 280 17.30 -0.73 -0.67
N ARG A 281 17.87 -0.77 -1.89
CA ARG A 281 18.30 0.42 -2.65
C ARG A 281 17.29 1.54 -2.52
N TYR A 282 17.77 2.74 -2.19
CA TYR A 282 17.01 4.00 -2.18
C TYR A 282 15.89 4.12 -1.13
N THR A 283 15.58 3.07 -0.38
CA THR A 283 14.52 3.06 0.64
C THR A 283 14.74 4.15 1.69
N LEU A 284 15.99 4.35 2.15
CA LEU A 284 16.29 5.37 3.16
C LEU A 284 16.07 6.79 2.63
N GLU A 285 16.56 7.10 1.42
CA GLU A 285 16.36 8.44 0.84
C GLU A 285 14.89 8.73 0.54
N ILE A 286 14.16 7.81 -0.09
CA ILE A 286 12.74 8.06 -0.40
C ILE A 286 11.91 8.23 0.88
N ASN A 287 12.22 7.51 1.95
CA ASN A 287 11.52 7.68 3.23
C ASN A 287 11.89 8.99 3.93
N CYS A 288 13.15 9.43 3.86
CA CYS A 288 13.55 10.77 4.32
C CYS A 288 12.79 11.87 3.55
N ARG A 289 12.69 11.76 2.23
CA ARG A 289 11.90 12.68 1.38
C ARG A 289 10.41 12.61 1.72
N GLY A 290 9.85 11.42 1.95
CA GLY A 290 8.47 11.24 2.40
C GLY A 290 8.20 11.96 3.72
N ARG A 291 9.06 11.77 4.73
CA ARG A 291 8.96 12.43 6.04
C ARG A 291 9.02 13.96 5.92
N THR A 292 9.91 14.50 5.09
CA THR A 292 10.12 15.96 4.96
C THR A 292 9.10 16.64 4.05
N GLN A 293 8.71 16.01 2.93
CA GLN A 293 7.90 16.62 1.88
C GLN A 293 6.42 16.24 1.95
N LEU A 294 6.08 15.01 2.38
CA LEU A 294 4.69 14.53 2.42
C LEU A 294 4.08 14.66 3.81
N LEU A 295 4.77 14.14 4.83
CA LEU A 295 4.21 13.93 6.17
C LEU A 295 4.46 15.09 7.14
N SER A 296 5.39 15.98 6.84
CA SER A 296 5.76 17.10 7.72
C SER A 296 4.60 18.08 7.96
N SER A 297 4.77 18.98 8.94
CA SER A 297 3.78 20.01 9.26
C SER A 297 3.48 20.99 8.12
N ASN A 298 4.36 21.07 7.12
CA ASN A 298 4.17 21.84 5.89
C ASN A 298 4.02 20.95 4.64
N GLY A 299 3.97 19.64 4.84
CA GLY A 299 3.94 18.64 3.80
C GLY A 299 2.60 18.56 3.08
N ILE A 300 2.57 17.73 2.03
CA ILE A 300 1.41 17.60 1.14
C ILE A 300 0.16 17.13 1.88
N PHE A 301 0.28 16.17 2.80
CA PHE A 301 -0.87 15.66 3.55
C PHE A 301 -1.55 16.77 4.33
N LYS A 302 -0.77 17.61 5.03
CA LYS A 302 -1.31 18.75 5.77
C LYS A 302 -2.00 19.77 4.86
N ARG A 303 -1.58 19.88 3.60
CA ARG A 303 -2.10 20.86 2.65
C ARG A 303 -3.39 20.43 1.96
N VAL A 304 -3.60 19.13 1.70
CA VAL A 304 -4.73 18.69 0.85
C VAL A 304 -5.51 17.45 1.34
N VAL A 305 -5.04 16.69 2.33
CA VAL A 305 -5.65 15.41 2.73
C VAL A 305 -6.46 15.56 4.03
N SER A 306 -7.60 14.86 4.13
CA SER A 306 -8.50 14.93 5.32
C SER A 306 -7.81 14.52 6.62
N THR A 307 -6.92 13.52 6.58
CA THR A 307 -6.15 13.06 7.74
C THR A 307 -4.90 13.89 8.02
N GLY A 308 -4.55 14.87 7.19
CA GLY A 308 -3.33 15.67 7.35
C GLY A 308 -3.21 16.36 8.71
N GLY A 309 -1.98 16.46 9.23
CA GLY A 309 -1.72 16.93 10.60
C GLY A 309 -1.78 15.77 11.60
N ASP A 310 -2.39 15.99 12.76
CA ASP A 310 -2.37 15.01 13.86
C ASP A 310 -3.07 13.69 13.51
N GLY A 311 -4.14 13.76 12.69
CA GLY A 311 -4.90 12.59 12.26
C GLY A 311 -4.06 11.53 11.54
N LEU A 312 -3.06 11.97 10.76
CA LEU A 312 -2.13 11.13 10.02
C LEU A 312 -1.33 10.26 10.97
N MET A 313 -0.75 10.89 11.98
CA MET A 313 0.08 10.19 12.95
C MET A 313 -0.75 9.25 13.82
N ILE A 314 -1.91 9.70 14.29
CA ILE A 314 -2.82 8.86 15.09
C ILE A 314 -3.28 7.64 14.29
N LEU A 315 -3.60 7.80 13.00
CA LEU A 315 -4.01 6.69 12.15
C LEU A 315 -2.87 5.68 11.95
N ALA A 316 -1.65 6.15 11.64
CA ALA A 316 -0.48 5.28 11.52
C ALA A 316 -0.19 4.52 12.83
N GLN A 317 -0.31 5.19 13.98
CA GLN A 317 -0.13 4.59 15.30
C GLN A 317 -1.18 3.50 15.61
N ARG A 318 -2.41 3.66 15.12
CA ARG A 318 -3.46 2.64 15.30
C ARG A 318 -3.16 1.39 14.49
N GLU A 319 -2.78 1.54 13.22
CA GLU A 319 -2.40 0.38 12.39
C GLU A 319 -1.15 -0.30 12.94
N TYR A 320 -0.17 0.48 13.39
CA TYR A 320 1.05 -0.08 13.95
C TYR A 320 0.76 -1.04 15.10
N LYS A 321 -0.17 -0.70 16.00
CA LYS A 321 -0.57 -1.55 17.13
C LYS A 321 -1.21 -2.89 16.73
N VAL A 322 -1.78 -2.98 15.52
CA VAL A 322 -2.44 -4.19 15.02
C VAL A 322 -1.68 -4.86 13.87
N LEU A 323 -0.53 -4.30 13.47
CA LEU A 323 0.37 -4.87 12.50
C LEU A 323 0.96 -6.17 13.05
N THR A 324 0.90 -7.24 12.27
CA THR A 324 1.53 -8.52 12.62
C THR A 324 2.41 -9.02 11.49
N TYR A 325 3.49 -9.71 11.84
CA TYR A 325 4.35 -10.44 10.91
C TYR A 325 3.54 -11.41 10.04
N ARG A 326 2.58 -12.11 10.64
CA ARG A 326 1.63 -12.97 9.92
C ARG A 326 0.86 -12.21 8.83
N SER A 327 0.41 -10.99 9.10
CA SER A 327 -0.32 -10.17 8.12
C SER A 327 0.53 -9.65 6.97
N LEU A 328 1.86 -9.80 7.05
CA LEU A 328 2.80 -9.45 6.00
C LEU A 328 3.14 -10.63 5.07
N GLN A 329 2.63 -11.82 5.39
CA GLN A 329 2.79 -13.03 4.57
C GLN A 329 1.51 -13.20 3.73
N PRO A 330 1.56 -13.06 2.39
CA PRO A 330 0.37 -13.09 1.54
C PRO A 330 -0.53 -14.32 1.73
N PRO A 331 0.00 -15.56 1.81
CA PRO A 331 -0.85 -16.73 2.05
C PRO A 331 -1.64 -16.63 3.37
N ASN A 332 -1.04 -16.07 4.41
CA ASN A 332 -1.72 -15.91 5.69
C ASN A 332 -2.70 -14.74 5.68
N ASP A 333 -2.36 -13.61 5.05
CA ASP A 333 -3.27 -12.47 4.91
C ASP A 333 -4.56 -12.84 4.17
N PHE A 334 -4.46 -13.54 3.03
CA PHE A 334 -5.64 -13.99 2.27
C PHE A 334 -6.45 -15.05 3.03
N ALA A 335 -5.81 -15.90 3.85
CA ALA A 335 -6.48 -16.89 4.70
C ALA A 335 -7.26 -16.20 5.82
N ASP A 336 -6.61 -15.29 6.53
CA ASP A 336 -7.19 -14.60 7.68
C ASP A 336 -8.37 -13.72 7.25
N ARG A 337 -8.33 -13.14 6.04
CA ARG A 337 -9.47 -12.43 5.44
C ARG A 337 -10.53 -13.36 4.81
N GLY A 338 -10.22 -14.64 4.64
CA GLY A 338 -11.10 -15.66 4.07
C GLY A 338 -11.48 -15.43 2.60
N VAL A 339 -10.53 -14.93 1.80
CA VAL A 339 -10.76 -14.51 0.40
C VAL A 339 -10.02 -15.37 -0.63
N PHE A 340 -9.48 -16.53 -0.22
CA PHE A 340 -8.79 -17.47 -1.11
C PHE A 340 -9.65 -17.98 -2.29
N GLN A 341 -10.96 -18.02 -2.13
CA GLN A 341 -11.88 -18.58 -3.13
C GLN A 341 -12.64 -17.49 -3.91
N LEU A 342 -12.37 -16.20 -3.65
CA LEU A 342 -13.04 -15.10 -4.33
C LEU A 342 -12.59 -15.06 -5.81
N PRO A 343 -13.50 -15.20 -6.80
CA PRO A 343 -13.10 -15.29 -8.20
C PRO A 343 -12.63 -13.94 -8.75
N LYS A 344 -11.77 -13.96 -9.78
CA LYS A 344 -11.24 -12.78 -10.48
C LYS A 344 -10.55 -11.76 -9.56
N TYR A 345 -9.88 -12.26 -8.54
CA TYR A 345 -9.07 -11.47 -7.60
C TYR A 345 -7.60 -11.51 -8.05
N PHE A 346 -7.29 -10.79 -9.12
CA PHE A 346 -5.98 -10.83 -9.77
C PHE A 346 -4.84 -10.40 -8.84
N TYR A 347 -5.07 -9.45 -7.93
CA TYR A 347 -4.09 -9.11 -6.90
C TYR A 347 -3.70 -10.33 -6.06
N ARG A 348 -4.67 -11.15 -5.63
CA ARG A 348 -4.39 -12.38 -4.87
C ARG A 348 -3.57 -13.35 -5.69
N ASP A 349 -4.07 -13.70 -6.87
CA ASP A 349 -3.47 -14.75 -7.69
C ASP A 349 -2.03 -14.40 -8.06
N ASN A 350 -1.79 -13.16 -8.48
CA ASN A 350 -0.46 -12.69 -8.84
C ASN A 350 0.46 -12.55 -7.62
N SER A 351 -0.07 -12.12 -6.47
CA SER A 351 0.71 -12.03 -5.23
C SER A 351 1.15 -13.40 -4.74
N LEU A 352 0.30 -14.42 -4.84
CA LEU A 352 0.63 -15.78 -4.41
C LEU A 352 1.70 -16.40 -5.33
N MET A 353 1.60 -16.23 -6.65
CA MET A 353 2.64 -16.69 -7.59
C MET A 353 4.00 -16.03 -7.30
N LEU A 354 4.02 -14.71 -7.13
CA LEU A 354 5.25 -13.98 -6.81
C LEU A 354 5.81 -14.36 -5.44
N TRP A 355 4.94 -14.55 -4.44
CA TRP A 355 5.35 -15.01 -3.11
C TRP A 355 6.03 -16.37 -3.18
N GLU A 356 5.45 -17.33 -3.88
CA GLU A 356 6.01 -18.68 -4.04
C GLU A 356 7.38 -18.64 -4.73
N ALA A 357 7.52 -17.89 -5.82
CA ALA A 357 8.79 -17.73 -6.53
C ALA A 357 9.87 -17.05 -5.66
N ILE A 358 9.51 -15.98 -4.95
CA ILE A 358 10.42 -15.29 -4.01
C ILE A 358 10.83 -16.23 -2.88
N HIS A 359 9.88 -16.97 -2.30
CA HIS A 359 10.16 -17.89 -1.21
C HIS A 359 11.07 -19.05 -1.64
N SER A 360 10.82 -19.61 -2.83
CA SER A 360 11.67 -20.64 -3.45
C SER A 360 13.10 -20.12 -3.70
N PHE A 361 13.22 -18.92 -4.28
CA PHE A 361 14.50 -18.24 -4.51
C PHE A 361 15.28 -18.03 -3.21
N VAL A 362 14.64 -17.44 -2.20
CA VAL A 362 15.25 -17.16 -0.89
C VAL A 362 15.67 -18.45 -0.20
N SER A 363 14.79 -19.45 -0.14
CA SER A 363 15.09 -20.76 0.45
C SER A 363 16.27 -21.42 -0.26
N GLY A 364 16.33 -21.30 -1.59
CA GLY A 364 17.43 -21.79 -2.40
C GLY A 364 18.76 -21.13 -2.05
N ILE A 365 18.80 -19.80 -1.92
CA ILE A 365 20.00 -19.05 -1.50
C ILE A 365 20.39 -19.39 -0.06
N VAL A 366 19.46 -19.32 0.89
CA VAL A 366 19.71 -19.62 2.30
C VAL A 366 20.26 -21.03 2.46
N GLY A 367 19.69 -22.02 1.75
CA GLY A 367 20.15 -23.40 1.74
C GLY A 367 21.52 -23.65 1.12
N LEU A 368 22.16 -22.66 0.46
CA LEU A 368 23.56 -22.74 0.06
C LEU A 368 24.52 -22.45 1.22
N TYR A 369 24.10 -21.60 2.18
CA TYR A 369 24.97 -21.07 3.22
C TYR A 369 24.67 -21.62 4.63
N TYR A 370 23.46 -22.13 4.85
CA TYR A 370 23.03 -22.74 6.11
C TYR A 370 22.41 -24.12 5.82
N GLN A 371 22.89 -25.17 6.50
CA GLN A 371 22.44 -26.55 6.29
C GLN A 371 21.55 -27.07 7.43
N SER A 372 21.48 -26.34 8.55
CA SER A 372 20.68 -26.70 9.72
C SER A 372 20.17 -25.48 10.48
N ASP A 373 19.23 -25.70 11.40
CA ASP A 373 18.81 -24.68 12.36
C ASP A 373 19.97 -24.24 13.25
N GLU A 374 20.87 -25.16 13.59
CA GLU A 374 22.06 -24.88 14.39
C GLU A 374 22.94 -23.83 13.72
N ASP A 375 23.24 -23.97 12.42
CA ASP A 375 24.04 -23.01 11.65
C ASP A 375 23.46 -21.58 11.73
N VAL A 376 22.13 -21.46 11.69
CA VAL A 376 21.41 -20.18 11.79
C VAL A 376 21.51 -19.62 13.20
N THR A 377 21.33 -20.47 14.22
CA THR A 377 21.34 -20.03 15.62
C THR A 377 22.74 -19.66 16.12
N GLU A 378 23.79 -20.26 15.57
CA GLU A 378 25.18 -19.97 15.92
C GLU A 378 25.71 -18.69 15.25
N ASP A 379 25.07 -18.22 14.18
CA ASP A 379 25.44 -17.00 13.46
C ASP A 379 25.14 -15.73 14.28
N GLN A 380 26.15 -15.23 14.99
CA GLN A 380 25.99 -14.10 15.90
C GLN A 380 25.60 -12.79 15.20
N GLU A 381 25.98 -12.59 13.94
CA GLU A 381 25.62 -11.40 13.17
C GLU A 381 24.15 -11.46 12.77
N LEU A 382 23.68 -12.62 12.33
CA LEU A 382 22.26 -12.84 12.06
C LEU A 382 21.41 -12.71 13.32
N GLN A 383 21.87 -13.23 14.46
CA GLN A 383 21.18 -13.04 15.74
C GLN A 383 21.17 -11.58 16.18
N ALA A 384 22.23 -10.81 15.90
CA ALA A 384 22.27 -9.36 16.16
C ALA A 384 21.31 -8.59 15.25
N TRP A 385 21.25 -8.94 13.96
CA TRP A 385 20.30 -8.41 12.99
C TRP A 385 18.85 -8.63 13.44
N PHE A 386 18.52 -9.86 13.84
CA PHE A 386 17.18 -10.18 14.33
C PHE A 386 16.80 -9.43 15.61
N ARG A 387 17.75 -9.25 16.54
CA ARG A 387 17.55 -8.41 17.73
C ARG A 387 17.38 -6.94 17.39
N ASP A 388 18.15 -6.40 16.46
CA ASP A 388 18.05 -4.99 16.05
C ASP A 388 16.68 -4.70 15.41
N ILE A 389 16.13 -5.64 14.63
CA ILE A 389 14.76 -5.55 14.09
C ILE A 389 13.71 -5.52 15.21
N THR A 390 13.80 -6.44 16.16
CA THR A 390 12.77 -6.62 17.20
C THR A 390 12.87 -5.61 18.34
N GLN A 391 14.08 -5.28 18.78
CA GLN A 391 14.36 -4.47 19.97
C GLN A 391 14.58 -2.99 19.64
N GLU A 392 14.94 -2.65 18.41
CA GLU A 392 15.07 -1.26 17.96
C GLU A 392 13.95 -0.90 16.97
N GLY A 393 13.92 -1.54 15.80
CA GLY A 393 13.01 -1.18 14.71
C GLY A 393 11.52 -1.28 15.10
N PHE A 394 11.12 -2.43 15.64
CA PHE A 394 9.76 -2.72 16.10
C PHE A 394 9.58 -2.63 17.62
N THR A 395 10.41 -1.85 18.30
CA THR A 395 10.50 -1.82 19.78
C THR A 395 9.16 -1.51 20.49
N GLU A 396 8.29 -0.72 19.86
CA GLU A 396 6.98 -0.34 20.42
C GLU A 396 5.83 -1.27 19.96
N LEU A 397 6.15 -2.42 19.36
CA LEU A 397 5.20 -3.43 18.88
C LEU A 397 5.53 -4.84 19.38
N PRO A 398 5.35 -5.12 20.69
CA PRO A 398 5.68 -6.42 21.27
C PRO A 398 4.84 -7.57 20.70
N ASN A 399 3.66 -7.28 20.14
CA ASN A 399 2.75 -8.26 19.55
C ASN A 399 2.93 -8.42 18.03
N PHE A 400 4.06 -7.98 17.47
CA PHE A 400 4.33 -8.15 16.04
C PHE A 400 4.31 -9.63 15.62
N GLY A 401 4.69 -10.54 16.52
CA GLY A 401 4.52 -11.98 16.31
C GLY A 401 5.66 -12.64 15.52
N LEU A 402 6.86 -12.05 15.55
CA LEU A 402 8.08 -12.76 15.17
C LEU A 402 8.39 -13.86 16.20
N PRO A 403 8.99 -14.99 15.80
CA PRO A 403 9.34 -16.06 16.72
C PRO A 403 10.48 -15.66 17.65
N SER A 404 10.62 -16.39 18.76
CA SER A 404 11.69 -16.16 19.73
C SER A 404 13.07 -16.62 19.25
N ARG A 405 13.14 -17.46 18.21
CA ARG A 405 14.37 -17.99 17.62
C ARG A 405 14.19 -18.14 16.11
N LEU A 406 15.23 -17.82 15.34
CA LEU A 406 15.27 -18.09 13.90
C LEU A 406 15.67 -19.55 13.66
N THR A 407 14.80 -20.30 12.98
CA THR A 407 15.11 -21.57 12.31
C THR A 407 15.52 -21.30 10.86
N LEU A 408 15.97 -22.32 10.14
CA LEU A 408 16.29 -22.20 8.71
C LEU A 408 15.04 -21.81 7.89
N GLU A 409 13.91 -22.44 8.18
CA GLU A 409 12.61 -22.14 7.55
C GLU A 409 12.15 -20.72 7.87
N GLU A 410 12.29 -20.31 9.13
CA GLU A 410 11.88 -18.97 9.55
C GLU A 410 12.77 -17.89 8.94
N LEU A 411 14.09 -18.11 8.87
CA LEU A 411 14.99 -17.19 8.19
C LEU A 411 14.57 -17.01 6.72
N SER A 412 14.26 -18.12 6.05
CA SER A 412 13.80 -18.08 4.65
C SER A 412 12.48 -17.32 4.52
N THR A 413 11.53 -17.57 5.42
CA THR A 413 10.22 -16.89 5.44
C THR A 413 10.39 -15.40 5.71
N LEU A 414 11.18 -15.02 6.71
CA LEU A 414 11.38 -13.62 7.10
C LEU A 414 12.03 -12.82 5.96
N LEU A 415 13.07 -13.38 5.33
CA LEU A 415 13.72 -12.74 4.18
C LEU A 415 12.78 -12.64 2.97
N SER A 416 11.92 -13.65 2.77
CA SER A 416 10.88 -13.61 1.74
C SER A 416 9.85 -12.51 2.00
N VAL A 417 9.47 -12.28 3.27
CA VAL A 417 8.62 -11.15 3.67
C VAL A 417 9.28 -9.83 3.30
N VAL A 418 10.56 -9.62 3.63
CA VAL A 418 11.25 -8.36 3.30
C VAL A 418 11.25 -8.11 1.79
N ILE A 419 11.67 -9.11 1.01
CA ILE A 419 11.76 -9.00 -0.45
C ILE A 419 10.37 -8.79 -1.05
N PHE A 420 9.36 -9.57 -0.65
CA PHE A 420 8.00 -9.43 -1.16
C PHE A 420 7.42 -8.03 -0.87
N ILE A 421 7.63 -7.49 0.34
CA ILE A 421 7.13 -6.16 0.69
C ILE A 421 7.83 -5.07 -0.14
N ALA A 422 9.16 -5.15 -0.24
CA ALA A 422 9.96 -4.18 -0.97
C ALA A 422 9.68 -4.17 -2.48
N THR A 423 9.14 -5.28 -3.00
CA THR A 423 8.92 -5.51 -4.43
C THR A 423 7.42 -5.55 -4.75
N ALA A 424 6.82 -6.73 -4.74
CA ALA A 424 5.46 -7.00 -5.19
C ALA A 424 4.41 -6.21 -4.40
N GLN A 425 4.49 -6.18 -3.07
CA GLN A 425 3.49 -5.45 -2.26
C GLN A 425 3.54 -3.94 -2.52
N HIS A 426 4.75 -3.36 -2.58
CA HIS A 426 4.93 -1.97 -2.94
C HIS A 426 4.41 -1.70 -4.35
N ALA A 427 4.80 -2.47 -5.35
CA ALA A 427 4.31 -2.32 -6.73
C ALA A 427 2.77 -2.39 -6.84
N ALA A 428 2.14 -3.34 -6.15
CA ALA A 428 0.67 -3.49 -6.14
C ALA A 428 -0.05 -2.28 -5.52
N THR A 429 0.61 -1.54 -4.61
CA THR A 429 0.04 -0.37 -3.94
C THR A 429 0.58 0.96 -4.48
N ASN A 430 1.57 0.95 -5.37
CA ASN A 430 2.19 2.14 -5.90
C ASN A 430 1.88 2.37 -7.38
N ASN A 431 2.08 1.36 -8.23
CA ASN A 431 2.09 1.51 -9.69
C ASN A 431 0.73 1.96 -10.25
N GLY A 432 -0.36 1.63 -9.57
CA GLY A 432 -1.72 2.04 -9.95
C GLY A 432 -2.18 3.37 -9.34
N GLN A 433 -1.34 4.12 -8.63
CA GLN A 433 -1.78 5.33 -7.93
C GLN A 433 -2.42 6.33 -8.88
N PHE A 434 -1.76 6.69 -9.98
CA PHE A 434 -2.35 7.60 -10.95
C PHE A 434 -3.60 7.01 -11.60
N ASP A 435 -3.54 5.75 -11.98
CA ASP A 435 -4.61 5.02 -12.66
C ASP A 435 -5.95 5.09 -11.91
N TRP A 436 -5.93 4.79 -10.61
CA TRP A 436 -7.14 4.77 -9.78
C TRP A 436 -7.46 6.12 -9.13
N CYS A 437 -6.43 6.97 -8.93
CA CYS A 437 -6.57 8.22 -8.19
C CYS A 437 -6.59 9.51 -9.00
N ALA A 438 -6.40 9.43 -10.32
CA ALA A 438 -6.52 10.60 -11.17
C ALA A 438 -7.98 11.07 -11.29
N TRP A 439 -8.94 10.14 -11.36
CA TRP A 439 -10.37 10.50 -11.32
C TRP A 439 -10.80 10.74 -9.88
N VAL A 440 -10.65 11.98 -9.42
CA VAL A 440 -10.82 12.37 -8.01
C VAL A 440 -12.16 11.93 -7.39
N PRO A 441 -13.32 11.98 -8.06
CA PRO A 441 -14.58 11.48 -7.48
C PRO A 441 -14.54 9.98 -7.11
N ASN A 442 -13.70 9.18 -7.76
CA ASN A 442 -13.52 7.76 -7.45
C ASN A 442 -12.60 7.50 -6.24
N THR A 443 -11.77 8.46 -5.82
CA THR A 443 -10.83 8.32 -4.69
C THR A 443 -10.47 9.70 -4.11
N PRO A 444 -11.45 10.44 -3.56
CA PRO A 444 -11.20 11.81 -3.11
C PRO A 444 -10.23 11.82 -1.92
N CYS A 445 -9.16 12.60 -1.98
CA CYS A 445 -8.20 12.73 -0.87
C CYS A 445 -8.76 13.45 0.36
N THR A 446 -9.86 14.20 0.18
CA THR A 446 -10.53 14.92 1.26
C THR A 446 -12.02 15.14 0.97
N MET A 447 -12.79 15.42 2.01
CA MET A 447 -14.20 15.80 1.95
C MET A 447 -14.41 17.09 2.74
N ARG A 448 -15.12 18.06 2.15
CA ARG A 448 -15.27 19.44 2.66
C ARG A 448 -16.57 19.70 3.43
N HIS A 449 -17.46 18.72 3.46
CA HIS A 449 -18.72 18.73 4.23
C HIS A 449 -18.87 17.38 4.94
N PRO A 450 -19.66 17.31 6.04
CA PRO A 450 -19.88 16.06 6.76
C PRO A 450 -20.65 15.04 5.91
N PRO A 451 -20.61 13.75 6.30
CA PRO A 451 -21.49 12.72 5.73
C PRO A 451 -22.97 13.15 5.77
N PRO A 452 -23.77 12.79 4.75
CA PRO A 452 -25.19 13.13 4.74
C PRO A 452 -25.96 12.33 5.80
N ALA A 453 -26.76 13.03 6.61
CA ALA A 453 -27.68 12.41 7.58
C ALA A 453 -29.07 12.13 6.99
N ASP A 454 -29.44 12.82 5.91
CA ASP A 454 -30.70 12.65 5.19
C ASP A 454 -30.42 12.24 3.75
N LYS A 455 -30.94 11.07 3.36
CA LYS A 455 -30.78 10.50 2.02
C LYS A 455 -31.52 11.31 0.96
N ASP A 456 -32.69 11.84 1.28
CA ASP A 456 -33.56 12.54 0.33
C ASP A 456 -33.07 13.97 0.04
N ALA A 457 -32.20 14.51 0.90
CA ALA A 457 -31.60 15.84 0.76
C ALA A 457 -30.37 15.88 -0.16
N VAL A 458 -29.82 14.73 -0.58
CA VAL A 458 -28.57 14.69 -1.35
C VAL A 458 -28.78 15.18 -2.79
N THR A 459 -28.22 16.34 -3.10
CA THR A 459 -28.22 16.94 -4.44
C THR A 459 -26.84 16.88 -5.09
N MET A 460 -26.79 17.11 -6.41
CA MET A 460 -25.50 17.23 -7.12
C MET A 460 -24.70 18.42 -6.58
N GLU A 461 -25.37 19.53 -6.23
CA GLU A 461 -24.72 20.69 -5.62
C GLU A 461 -24.02 20.32 -4.31
N MET A 462 -24.69 19.51 -3.45
CA MET A 462 -24.10 18.99 -2.22
C MET A 462 -22.88 18.10 -2.49
N ILE A 463 -22.96 17.20 -3.47
CA ILE A 463 -21.83 16.35 -3.89
C ILE A 463 -20.64 17.22 -4.30
N MET A 464 -20.85 18.19 -5.18
CA MET A 464 -19.78 19.06 -5.69
C MET A 464 -19.21 19.98 -4.60
N ALA A 465 -20.03 20.39 -3.63
CA ALA A 465 -19.58 21.12 -2.45
C ALA A 465 -18.71 20.23 -1.54
N THR A 466 -19.04 18.94 -1.44
CA THR A 466 -18.35 17.99 -0.55
C THR A 466 -17.03 17.47 -1.12
N LEU A 467 -16.96 17.17 -2.42
CA LEU A 467 -15.74 16.69 -3.09
C LEU A 467 -14.59 17.72 -2.99
N PRO A 468 -13.31 17.32 -3.18
CA PRO A 468 -12.17 18.24 -3.16
C PRO A 468 -12.34 19.46 -4.07
N ASP A 469 -11.81 20.62 -3.65
CA ASP A 469 -11.74 21.79 -4.52
C ASP A 469 -10.69 21.61 -5.63
N VAL A 470 -10.70 22.49 -6.64
CA VAL A 470 -9.78 22.44 -7.80
C VAL A 470 -8.32 22.33 -7.35
N SER A 471 -7.92 23.06 -6.31
CA SER A 471 -6.54 23.07 -5.83
C SER A 471 -6.16 21.75 -5.18
N GLN A 472 -7.06 21.16 -4.40
CA GLN A 472 -6.86 19.86 -3.77
C GLN A 472 -6.83 18.75 -4.83
N SER A 473 -7.77 18.76 -5.79
CA SER A 473 -7.82 17.82 -6.92
C SER A 473 -6.53 17.85 -7.75
N CYS A 474 -6.05 19.05 -8.11
CA CYS A 474 -4.81 19.18 -8.87
C CYS A 474 -3.61 18.63 -8.11
N VAL A 475 -3.47 18.90 -6.80
CA VAL A 475 -2.34 18.38 -6.03
C VAL A 475 -2.44 16.86 -5.89
N GLN A 476 -3.62 16.30 -5.64
CA GLN A 476 -3.82 14.85 -5.62
C GLN A 476 -3.33 14.21 -6.92
N MET A 477 -3.79 14.70 -8.07
CA MET A 477 -3.39 14.15 -9.37
C MET A 477 -1.89 14.31 -9.66
N ALA A 478 -1.28 15.44 -9.26
CA ALA A 478 0.16 15.66 -9.44
C ALA A 478 0.98 14.61 -8.71
N ILE A 479 0.59 14.35 -7.46
CA ILE A 479 1.34 13.47 -6.57
C ILE A 479 1.11 12.02 -6.91
N THR A 480 -0.12 11.61 -7.18
CA THR A 480 -0.38 10.22 -7.59
C THR A 480 0.27 9.90 -8.93
N TRP A 481 0.41 10.89 -9.83
CA TRP A 481 1.23 10.75 -11.04
C TRP A 481 2.73 10.66 -10.74
N HIS A 482 3.25 11.58 -9.93
CA HIS A 482 4.67 11.65 -9.62
C HIS A 482 5.17 10.38 -8.91
N LEU A 483 4.35 9.82 -8.02
CA LEU A 483 4.65 8.61 -7.27
C LEU A 483 4.38 7.33 -8.08
N GLY A 484 3.30 7.27 -8.86
CA GLY A 484 2.89 6.05 -9.58
C GLY A 484 3.44 5.89 -11.00
N ARG A 485 4.28 6.81 -11.48
CA ARG A 485 4.86 6.72 -12.83
C ARG A 485 6.00 5.70 -12.87
N ALA A 486 6.28 5.18 -14.06
CA ALA A 486 7.50 4.41 -14.28
C ALA A 486 8.75 5.25 -14.01
N GLN A 487 9.70 4.69 -13.27
CA GLN A 487 10.99 5.30 -12.98
C GLN A 487 11.97 5.01 -14.13
N PRO A 488 12.72 6.01 -14.64
CA PRO A 488 13.66 5.80 -15.74
C PRO A 488 14.80 4.83 -15.41
N ASP A 489 15.18 4.75 -14.13
CA ASP A 489 16.25 3.90 -13.60
C ASP A 489 15.70 2.67 -12.85
N ALA A 490 14.43 2.32 -13.05
CA ALA A 490 13.80 1.16 -12.44
C ALA A 490 14.60 -0.12 -12.74
N ILE A 491 14.90 -0.89 -11.69
CA ILE A 491 15.52 -2.21 -11.82
C ILE A 491 14.44 -3.26 -11.56
N PRO A 492 13.99 -4.02 -12.58
CA PRO A 492 12.93 -5.01 -12.42
C PRO A 492 13.32 -6.16 -11.48
N LEU A 493 12.32 -6.81 -10.89
CA LEU A 493 12.48 -7.93 -9.97
C LEU A 493 13.37 -9.02 -10.57
N GLY A 494 14.39 -9.44 -9.81
CA GLY A 494 15.34 -10.48 -10.20
C GLY A 494 16.46 -10.01 -11.15
N GLN A 495 16.46 -8.75 -11.57
CA GLN A 495 17.58 -8.13 -12.28
C GLN A 495 18.54 -7.49 -11.28
N TYR A 496 19.84 -7.77 -11.32
CA TYR A 496 20.78 -7.22 -10.34
C TYR A 496 21.90 -6.48 -11.07
N ALA A 497 21.98 -5.17 -10.86
CA ALA A 497 23.03 -4.34 -11.45
C ALA A 497 24.39 -4.59 -10.78
N GLU A 498 24.39 -4.95 -9.50
CA GLU A 498 25.57 -5.26 -8.71
C GLU A 498 25.71 -6.77 -8.51
N GLU A 499 26.88 -7.31 -8.85
CA GLU A 499 27.21 -8.73 -8.65
C GLU A 499 27.73 -8.97 -7.22
N HIS A 500 26.81 -8.98 -6.25
CA HIS A 500 27.16 -9.29 -4.86
C HIS A 500 27.50 -10.78 -4.66
N PHE A 501 26.75 -11.68 -5.30
CA PHE A 501 27.04 -13.10 -5.34
C PHE A 501 27.93 -13.39 -6.55
N THR A 502 29.06 -14.03 -6.31
CA THR A 502 30.04 -14.40 -7.36
C THR A 502 30.15 -15.91 -7.54
N GLU A 503 29.55 -16.67 -6.63
CA GLU A 503 29.59 -18.11 -6.58
C GLU A 503 28.64 -18.72 -7.62
N GLY A 504 29.12 -19.67 -8.43
CA GLY A 504 28.34 -20.28 -9.51
C GLY A 504 27.01 -20.90 -9.04
N ARG A 505 26.99 -21.54 -7.87
CA ARG A 505 25.76 -22.12 -7.29
C ARG A 505 24.72 -21.05 -6.93
N ALA A 506 25.15 -19.88 -6.46
CA ALA A 506 24.23 -18.78 -6.16
C ALA A 506 23.68 -18.19 -7.47
N GLN A 507 24.52 -18.05 -8.49
CA GLN A 507 24.09 -17.61 -9.81
C GLN A 507 23.08 -18.56 -10.47
N GLU A 508 23.25 -19.88 -10.34
CA GLU A 508 22.27 -20.88 -10.79
C GLU A 508 20.89 -20.71 -10.12
N VAL A 509 20.86 -20.35 -8.83
CA VAL A 509 19.60 -20.08 -8.11
C VAL A 509 18.95 -18.79 -8.59
N ILE A 510 19.75 -17.74 -8.82
CA ILE A 510 19.29 -16.46 -9.38
C ILE A 510 18.72 -16.66 -10.80
N ASP A 511 19.40 -17.43 -11.64
CA ASP A 511 18.95 -17.68 -13.02
C ASP A 511 17.66 -18.51 -13.06
N ARG A 512 17.49 -19.45 -12.13
CA ARG A 512 16.21 -20.16 -11.95
C ARG A 512 15.09 -19.21 -11.55
N PHE A 513 15.33 -18.31 -10.59
CA PHE A 513 14.35 -17.30 -10.19
C PHE A 513 13.95 -16.40 -11.37
N ARG A 514 14.91 -15.96 -12.19
CA ARG A 514 14.63 -15.18 -13.41
C ARG A 514 13.77 -15.94 -14.42
N ALA A 515 14.03 -17.24 -14.59
CA ALA A 515 13.23 -18.08 -15.48
C ALA A 515 11.79 -18.21 -14.96
N GLU A 516 11.61 -18.46 -13.66
CA GLU A 516 10.29 -18.56 -13.02
C GLU A 516 9.51 -17.24 -13.10
N LEU A 517 10.16 -16.09 -12.88
CA LEU A 517 9.53 -14.78 -13.08
C LEU A 517 9.06 -14.57 -14.52
N LYS A 518 9.81 -15.07 -15.51
CA LYS A 518 9.38 -14.99 -16.92
C LYS A 518 8.13 -15.85 -17.17
N GLU A 519 8.06 -17.05 -16.60
CA GLU A 519 6.88 -17.90 -16.70
C GLU A 519 5.64 -17.24 -16.04
N ILE A 520 5.83 -16.63 -14.86
CA ILE A 520 4.77 -15.86 -14.18
C ILE A 520 4.32 -14.68 -15.04
N GLU A 521 5.26 -13.96 -15.67
CA GLU A 521 4.93 -12.86 -16.58
C GLU A 521 4.06 -13.32 -17.75
N GLU A 522 4.44 -14.42 -18.42
CA GLU A 522 3.66 -15.01 -19.51
C GLU A 522 2.26 -15.43 -19.04
N GLN A 523 2.14 -16.02 -17.84
CA GLN A 523 0.86 -16.38 -17.26
C GLN A 523 -0.02 -15.14 -16.98
N ILE A 524 0.53 -14.08 -16.39
CA ILE A 524 -0.20 -12.83 -16.11
C ILE A 524 -0.68 -12.19 -17.41
N LEU A 525 0.17 -12.15 -18.45
CA LEU A 525 -0.22 -11.62 -19.76
C LEU A 525 -1.34 -12.43 -20.39
N GLY A 526 -1.24 -13.78 -20.36
CA GLY A 526 -2.29 -14.66 -20.85
C GLY A 526 -3.62 -14.52 -20.12
N GLN A 527 -3.60 -14.35 -18.78
CA GLN A 527 -4.82 -14.09 -17.99
C GLN A 527 -5.47 -12.74 -18.30
N ASN A 528 -4.70 -11.77 -18.78
CA ASN A 528 -5.15 -10.42 -19.11
C ASN A 528 -5.49 -10.23 -20.59
N GLU A 529 -5.22 -11.23 -21.44
CA GLU A 529 -5.52 -11.16 -22.87
C GLU A 529 -7.03 -11.00 -23.10
N GLY A 530 -7.41 -9.99 -23.88
CA GLY A 530 -8.81 -9.69 -24.19
C GLY A 530 -9.62 -9.05 -23.06
N LEU A 531 -9.04 -8.84 -21.86
CA LEU A 531 -9.69 -8.05 -20.83
C LEU A 531 -9.64 -6.56 -21.18
N GLU A 532 -10.80 -5.90 -21.10
CA GLU A 532 -10.90 -4.45 -21.28
C GLU A 532 -10.12 -3.68 -20.21
N LEU A 533 -10.16 -4.20 -18.97
CA LEU A 533 -9.43 -3.66 -17.84
C LEU A 533 -8.40 -4.67 -17.33
N GLN A 534 -7.16 -4.49 -17.74
CA GLN A 534 -6.05 -5.37 -17.39
C GLN A 534 -5.45 -5.04 -16.02
N TYR A 535 -5.16 -6.06 -15.23
CA TYR A 535 -4.41 -5.97 -13.97
C TYR A 535 -2.95 -6.35 -14.21
N LEU A 536 -2.09 -5.34 -14.46
CA LEU A 536 -0.67 -5.51 -14.80
C LEU A 536 0.29 -4.94 -13.75
N PHE A 537 -0.19 -4.55 -12.56
CA PHE A 537 0.64 -3.93 -11.52
C PHE A 537 1.67 -4.88 -10.91
N LEU A 538 1.43 -6.19 -11.03
CA LEU A 538 2.29 -7.27 -10.54
C LEU A 538 2.99 -8.02 -11.69
N LEU A 539 3.10 -7.41 -12.87
CA LEU A 539 3.91 -7.96 -13.95
C LEU A 539 5.39 -7.91 -13.52
N PRO A 540 6.14 -9.03 -13.48
CA PRO A 540 7.52 -9.05 -12.99
C PRO A 540 8.44 -7.98 -13.59
N SER A 541 8.34 -7.73 -14.90
CA SER A 541 9.07 -6.64 -15.59
C SER A 541 8.72 -5.21 -15.13
N ARG A 542 7.62 -5.02 -14.41
CA ARG A 542 7.13 -3.73 -13.86
C ARG A 542 7.21 -3.66 -12.33
N VAL A 543 7.56 -4.75 -11.67
CA VAL A 543 7.82 -4.77 -10.23
C VAL A 543 9.29 -4.41 -10.03
N GLU A 544 9.55 -3.29 -9.35
CA GLU A 544 10.93 -2.91 -9.01
C GLU A 544 11.51 -3.81 -7.90
N ASN A 545 12.83 -3.97 -7.88
CA ASN A 545 13.52 -4.72 -6.83
C ASN A 545 13.38 -4.10 -5.44
N SER A 546 13.17 -2.79 -5.34
CA SER A 546 13.15 -2.06 -4.08
C SER A 546 12.18 -0.88 -4.15
N ILE A 547 11.97 -0.24 -3.01
CA ILE A 547 11.14 0.94 -2.89
C ILE A 547 11.94 2.16 -3.36
N THR A 548 11.86 2.50 -4.66
CA THR A 548 12.58 3.66 -5.23
C THR A 548 11.69 4.78 -5.76
N ILE A 549 10.47 4.43 -6.17
CA ILE A 549 9.16 5.11 -6.05
C ILE A 549 8.25 4.62 -7.17
#